data_AF-A0AAV2J8D3-F1
#
_entry.id   AF-A0AAV2J8D3-F1
#
_cell.length_a   1.000
_cell.length_b   1.000
_cell.length_c   1.000
_cell.angle_alpha   90.00
_cell.angle_beta   90.00
_cell.angle_gamma   90.00
#
_symmetry.space_group_name_H-M   'P 1'
#
loop_
_entity.id
_entity.type
_entity.pdbx_description
1 polymer ?
#
loop_
_entity_poly.entity_id
_entity_poly.type
_entity_poly.pdbx_seq_one_letter_code
_entity_poly.pdbx_strand_id
1 'polypeptide(L)'
;MVFLVTMVFLFTIVFLFTMVFLVTMVFLVTMVFLFTIVFLFTMVFLVTMVFLVTMVFLVTMVFLFTIVFLFTMVFLVTMLFLCRIHRADVEAEFSRQRRRVQKARDDWTKQDDLKQQMDDFLQEVELSVQDVDTDLQTLSSVSDHGSIIITG
;
A
#
# COMPACT_ATOMS: atom_id res chain seq x y z
N MET A 1 86.01 -72.25 -22.50
CA MET A 1 84.85 -72.48 -21.60
C MET A 1 84.60 -71.30 -20.66
N VAL A 2 85.61 -70.82 -19.92
CA VAL A 2 85.47 -69.70 -18.95
C VAL A 2 84.90 -68.40 -19.55
N PHE A 3 85.40 -67.97 -20.72
CA PHE A 3 84.93 -66.73 -21.38
C PHE A 3 83.43 -66.73 -21.74
N LEU A 4 82.89 -67.89 -22.14
CA LEU A 4 81.47 -68.03 -22.47
C LEU A 4 80.60 -67.94 -21.22
N VAL A 5 81.05 -68.56 -20.12
CA VAL A 5 80.36 -68.51 -18.83
C VAL A 5 80.27 -67.08 -18.29
N THR A 6 81.35 -66.30 -18.39
CA THR A 6 81.34 -64.89 -17.97
C THR A 6 80.42 -64.01 -18.82
N MET A 7 80.34 -64.26 -20.13
CA MET A 7 79.43 -63.52 -21.02
C MET A 7 77.95 -63.82 -20.72
N VAL A 8 77.60 -65.09 -20.50
CA VAL A 8 76.22 -65.49 -20.12
C VAL A 8 75.84 -64.91 -18.75
N PHE A 9 76.77 -64.90 -17.79
CA PHE A 9 76.55 -64.30 -16.48
C PHE A 9 76.29 -62.78 -16.59
N LEU A 10 77.12 -62.06 -17.36
CA LEU A 10 76.93 -60.63 -17.59
C LEU A 10 75.57 -60.34 -18.25
N PHE A 11 75.20 -61.10 -19.28
CA PHE A 11 73.91 -60.97 -19.95
C PHE A 11 72.74 -61.15 -18.97
N THR A 12 72.83 -62.13 -18.07
CA THR A 12 71.80 -62.40 -17.06
C THR A 12 71.64 -61.23 -16.10
N ILE A 13 72.75 -60.62 -15.65
CA ILE A 13 72.71 -59.43 -14.79
C ILE A 13 72.06 -58.25 -15.52
N VAL A 14 72.46 -57.99 -16.76
CA VAL A 14 71.89 -56.89 -17.56
C VAL A 14 70.38 -57.11 -17.74
N PHE A 15 69.96 -58.33 -18.08
CA PHE A 15 68.55 -58.66 -18.22
C PHE A 15 67.76 -58.43 -16.92
N LEU A 16 68.31 -58.87 -15.77
CA LEU A 16 67.68 -58.65 -14.47
C LEU A 16 67.55 -57.15 -14.17
N PHE A 17 68.59 -56.37 -14.46
CA PHE A 17 68.56 -54.92 -14.27
C PHE A 17 67.48 -54.25 -15.14
N THR A 18 67.36 -54.65 -16.41
CA THR A 18 66.28 -54.16 -17.29
C THR A 18 64.90 -54.50 -16.74
N MET A 19 64.70 -55.71 -16.22
CA MET A 19 63.43 -56.11 -15.61
C MET A 19 63.10 -55.27 -14.36
N VAL A 20 64.07 -55.07 -13.47
CA VAL A 20 63.88 -54.22 -12.28
C VAL A 20 63.54 -52.78 -12.68
N PHE A 21 64.24 -52.23 -13.68
CA PHE A 21 63.95 -50.91 -14.22
C PHE A 21 62.53 -50.82 -14.78
N LEU A 22 62.09 -51.81 -15.56
CA LEU A 22 60.74 -51.84 -16.11
C LEU A 22 59.68 -51.89 -15.01
N VAL A 23 59.86 -52.74 -14.00
CA VAL A 23 58.95 -52.82 -12.84
C VAL A 23 58.87 -51.48 -12.11
N THR A 24 60.00 -50.81 -11.93
CA THR A 24 60.05 -49.48 -11.29
C THR A 24 59.30 -48.43 -12.12
N MET A 25 59.44 -48.46 -13.44
CA MET A 25 58.71 -47.56 -14.34
C MET A 25 57.19 -47.82 -14.30
N VAL A 26 56.76 -49.07 -14.33
CA VAL A 26 55.33 -49.43 -14.20
C VAL A 26 54.77 -48.96 -12.86
N PHE A 27 55.52 -49.14 -11.77
CA PHE A 27 55.13 -48.65 -10.46
C PHE A 27 54.98 -47.12 -10.45
N LEU A 28 55.95 -46.39 -11.02
CA LEU A 28 55.88 -44.93 -11.10
C LEU A 28 54.66 -44.45 -11.90
N VAL A 29 54.39 -45.05 -13.05
CA VAL A 29 53.21 -44.74 -13.88
C VAL A 29 51.92 -44.97 -13.09
N THR A 30 51.84 -46.06 -12.33
CA THR A 30 50.68 -46.38 -11.50
C THR A 30 50.48 -45.32 -10.40
N MET A 31 51.56 -44.89 -9.75
CA MET A 31 51.50 -43.85 -8.72
C MET A 31 51.07 -42.48 -9.28
N VAL A 32 51.59 -42.11 -10.46
CA VAL A 32 51.17 -40.88 -11.16
C VAL A 32 49.68 -40.94 -11.50
N PHE A 33 49.21 -42.06 -12.04
CA PHE A 33 47.80 -42.26 -12.36
C PHE A 33 46.90 -42.14 -11.12
N LEU A 34 47.29 -42.76 -10.01
CA LEU A 34 46.54 -42.67 -8.76
C LEU A 34 46.48 -41.22 -8.25
N PHE A 35 47.60 -40.49 -8.31
CA PHE A 35 47.65 -39.08 -7.94
C PHE A 35 46.70 -38.24 -8.82
N THR A 36 46.66 -38.48 -10.13
CA THR A 36 45.72 -37.80 -11.04
C THR A 36 44.27 -38.05 -10.66
N ILE A 37 43.90 -39.28 -10.30
CA ILE A 37 42.53 -39.60 -9.86
C ILE A 37 42.19 -38.85 -8.57
N VAL A 38 43.08 -38.88 -7.57
CA VAL A 38 42.85 -38.18 -6.29
C VAL A 38 42.71 -36.68 -6.51
N PHE A 39 43.54 -36.10 -7.37
CA PHE A 39 43.45 -34.69 -7.74
C PHE A 39 42.10 -34.36 -8.40
N LEU A 40 41.66 -35.18 -9.36
CA LEU A 40 40.37 -34.99 -10.02
C LEU A 40 39.21 -35.07 -9.04
N PHE A 41 39.23 -36.04 -8.12
CA PHE A 41 38.21 -36.18 -7.09
C PHE A 41 38.16 -34.94 -6.18
N THR A 42 39.32 -34.42 -5.80
CA THR A 42 39.43 -33.19 -5.00
C THR A 42 38.82 -31.99 -5.73
N MET A 43 39.08 -31.87 -7.04
CA MET A 43 38.48 -30.80 -7.85
C MET A 43 36.96 -30.91 -7.96
N VAL A 44 36.43 -32.11 -8.19
CA VAL A 44 34.98 -32.35 -8.23
C VAL A 44 34.33 -32.01 -6.89
N PHE A 45 34.96 -32.41 -5.78
CA PHE A 45 34.49 -32.06 -4.44
C PHE A 45 34.46 -30.54 -4.22
N LEU A 46 35.52 -29.84 -4.63
CA LEU A 46 35.60 -28.38 -4.50
C LEU A 46 34.50 -27.68 -5.30
N VAL A 47 34.27 -28.09 -6.55
CA VAL A 47 33.18 -27.56 -7.39
C VAL A 47 31.81 -27.79 -6.73
N THR A 48 31.60 -28.98 -6.16
CA THR A 48 30.36 -29.31 -5.45
C THR A 48 30.16 -28.41 -4.23
N MET A 49 31.22 -28.16 -3.46
CA MET A 49 31.17 -27.26 -2.30
C MET A 49 30.86 -25.82 -2.71
N VAL A 50 31.48 -25.31 -3.78
CA VAL A 50 31.20 -23.95 -4.30
C VAL A 50 29.74 -23.85 -4.77
N PHE A 51 29.22 -24.88 -5.45
CA PHE A 51 27.82 -24.91 -5.85
C PHE A 51 26.87 -24.89 -4.64
N LEU A 52 27.16 -25.68 -3.60
CA LEU A 52 26.35 -25.72 -2.39
C LEU A 52 26.33 -24.37 -1.68
N VAL A 53 27.48 -23.72 -1.53
CA VAL A 53 27.59 -22.37 -0.95
C VAL A 53 26.76 -21.37 -1.74
N THR A 54 26.82 -21.45 -3.08
CA THR A 54 26.03 -20.58 -3.97
C THR A 54 24.53 -20.78 -3.79
N MET A 55 24.07 -22.03 -3.65
CA MET A 55 22.67 -22.35 -3.40
C MET A 55 22.20 -21.83 -2.04
N VAL A 56 23.00 -22.00 -0.98
CA VAL A 56 22.69 -21.46 0.35
C VAL A 56 22.59 -19.93 0.31
N PHE A 57 23.51 -19.26 -0.39
CA PHE A 57 23.45 -17.82 -0.57
C PHE A 57 22.17 -17.38 -1.30
N LEU A 58 21.80 -18.07 -2.39
CA LEU A 58 20.58 -17.77 -3.14
C LEU A 58 19.32 -17.92 -2.28
N VAL A 59 19.21 -19.02 -1.53
CA VAL A 59 18.09 -19.24 -0.59
C VAL A 59 18.01 -18.12 0.44
N THR A 60 19.15 -17.69 0.98
CA THR A 60 19.22 -16.59 1.95
C THR A 60 18.73 -15.27 1.33
N MET A 61 19.12 -14.98 0.09
CA MET A 61 18.67 -13.78 -0.64
C MET A 61 17.17 -13.80 -0.92
N VAL A 62 16.61 -14.94 -1.32
CA VAL A 62 15.17 -15.11 -1.52
C VAL A 62 14.41 -14.92 -0.20
N PHE A 63 14.92 -15.47 0.89
CA PHE A 63 14.33 -15.28 2.22
C PHE A 63 14.33 -13.80 2.64
N LEU A 64 15.45 -13.10 2.45
CA LEU A 64 15.56 -11.67 2.75
C LEU A 64 14.58 -10.85 1.92
N PHE A 65 14.47 -11.12 0.62
CA PHE A 65 13.50 -10.46 -0.25
C PHE A 65 12.06 -10.66 0.24
N THR A 66 11.74 -11.88 0.69
CA THR A 66 10.41 -12.21 1.23
C THR A 66 10.10 -11.39 2.49
N ILE A 67 11.07 -11.26 3.41
CA ILE A 67 10.91 -10.43 4.62
C ILE A 67 10.68 -8.96 4.25
N VAL A 68 11.49 -8.41 3.33
CA VAL A 68 11.37 -7.03 2.88
C VAL A 68 9.99 -6.78 2.26
N PHE A 69 9.54 -7.68 1.38
CA PHE A 69 8.22 -7.60 0.77
C PHE A 69 7.10 -7.59 1.82
N LEU A 70 7.17 -8.49 2.81
CA LEU A 70 6.19 -8.55 3.89
C LEU A 70 6.16 -7.24 4.69
N PHE A 71 7.32 -6.68 5.02
CA PHE A 71 7.41 -5.40 5.71
C PHE A 71 6.77 -4.27 4.91
N THR A 72 7.03 -4.19 3.61
CA THR A 72 6.39 -3.21 2.72
C THR A 72 4.87 -3.35 2.70
N MET A 73 4.35 -4.58 2.65
CA MET A 73 2.91 -4.84 2.69
C MET A 73 2.27 -4.39 4.00
N VAL A 74 2.90 -4.69 5.14
CA VAL A 74 2.42 -4.24 6.46
C VAL A 74 2.40 -2.71 6.55
N PHE A 75 3.44 -2.05 6.06
CA PHE A 75 3.50 -0.59 6.01
C PHE A 75 2.36 0.00 5.15
N LEU A 76 2.12 -0.57 3.97
CA LEU A 76 1.05 -0.13 3.07
C LEU A 76 -0.34 -0.26 3.71
N VAL A 77 -0.62 -1.40 4.37
CA VAL A 77 -1.88 -1.62 5.08
C VAL A 77 -2.07 -0.59 6.20
N THR A 78 -1.01 -0.31 6.96
CA THR A 78 -1.05 0.69 8.04
C THR A 78 -1.35 2.09 7.50
N MET A 79 -0.69 2.49 6.42
CA MET A 79 -0.93 3.77 5.75
C MET A 79 -2.36 3.89 5.21
N LEU A 80 -2.88 2.82 4.60
CA LEU A 80 -4.26 2.77 4.14
C LEU A 80 -5.25 2.95 5.31
N PHE A 81 -5.01 2.27 6.43
CA PHE A 81 -5.86 2.38 7.60
C PHE A 81 -5.88 3.80 8.16
N LEU A 82 -4.72 4.45 8.30
CA LEU A 82 -4.62 5.84 8.74
C LEU A 82 -5.34 6.81 7.78
N CYS A 83 -5.17 6.62 6.47
CA CYS A 83 -5.88 7.42 5.47
C CYS A 83 -7.40 7.25 5.56
N ARG A 84 -7.88 6.02 5.82
CA ARG A 84 -9.32 5.74 5.99
C ARG A 84 -9.89 6.40 7.24
N ILE A 85 -9.18 6.36 8.37
CA ILE A 85 -9.60 7.05 9.59
C ILE A 85 -9.66 8.56 9.34
N HIS A 86 -8.59 9.14 8.81
CA HIS A 86 -8.55 10.57 8.54
C HIS A 86 -9.67 11.02 7.61
N ARG A 87 -9.94 10.25 6.54
CA ARG A 87 -11.09 10.51 5.66
C ARG A 87 -12.42 10.44 6.41
N ALA A 88 -12.62 9.44 7.27
CA ALA A 88 -13.84 9.29 8.05
C ALA A 88 -14.05 10.46 9.03
N ASP A 89 -12.97 10.94 9.67
CA ASP A 89 -13.02 12.09 10.57
C ASP A 89 -13.41 13.37 9.81
N VAL A 90 -12.76 13.63 8.66
CA VAL A 90 -13.09 14.78 7.81
C VAL A 90 -14.54 14.72 7.31
N GLU A 91 -15.00 13.55 6.89
CA GLU A 91 -16.37 13.35 6.41
C GLU A 91 -17.39 13.53 7.55
N ALA A 92 -17.06 13.10 8.77
CA ALA A 92 -17.87 13.32 9.96
C ALA A 92 -17.93 14.81 10.34
N GLU A 93 -16.82 15.54 10.28
CA GLU A 93 -16.77 16.97 10.51
C GLU A 93 -17.59 17.75 9.47
N PHE A 94 -17.42 17.44 8.18
CA PHE A 94 -18.20 18.04 7.11
C PHE A 94 -19.71 17.77 7.30
N SER A 95 -20.08 16.54 7.65
CA SER A 95 -21.47 16.17 7.95
C SER A 95 -22.02 16.92 9.17
N ARG A 96 -21.20 17.21 10.19
CA ARG A 96 -21.60 18.07 11.32
C ARG A 96 -21.81 19.51 10.87
N GLN A 97 -20.91 20.08 10.08
CA GLN A 97 -21.04 21.45 9.58
C GLN A 97 -22.29 21.60 8.70
N ARG A 98 -22.52 20.66 7.78
CA ARG A 98 -23.71 20.64 6.93
C ARG A 98 -25.00 20.63 7.73
N ARG A 99 -25.07 19.84 8.80
CA ARG A 99 -26.24 19.82 9.72
C ARG A 99 -26.45 21.16 10.43
N ARG A 100 -25.37 21.83 10.87
CA ARG A 100 -25.46 23.16 11.49
C ARG A 100 -25.97 24.20 10.51
N VAL A 101 -25.45 24.20 9.28
CA VAL A 101 -25.91 25.10 8.21
C VAL A 101 -27.37 24.82 7.86
N GLN A 102 -27.78 23.57 7.71
CA GLN A 102 -29.17 23.22 7.41
C GLN A 102 -30.10 23.66 8.54
N LYS A 103 -29.75 23.39 9.80
CA LYS A 103 -30.53 23.85 10.96
C LYS A 103 -30.65 25.38 10.98
N ALA A 104 -29.55 26.10 10.78
CA ALA A 104 -29.57 27.56 10.70
C ALA A 104 -30.47 28.04 9.55
N ARG A 105 -30.41 27.39 8.38
CA ARG A 105 -31.26 27.70 7.25
C ARG A 105 -32.74 27.48 7.58
N ASP A 106 -33.10 26.36 8.18
CA ASP A 106 -34.47 26.05 8.56
C ASP A 106 -34.99 27.05 9.61
N ASP A 107 -34.14 27.47 10.56
CA ASP A 107 -34.49 28.48 11.57
C ASP A 107 -34.66 29.87 10.93
N TRP A 108 -33.81 30.25 9.96
CA TRP A 108 -33.97 31.47 9.16
C TRP A 108 -35.26 31.45 8.33
N THR A 109 -35.62 30.33 7.70
CA THR A 109 -36.87 30.21 6.93
C THR A 109 -38.10 30.38 7.81
N LYS A 110 -38.11 29.79 9.02
CA LYS A 110 -39.22 30.03 9.98
C LYS A 110 -39.35 31.50 10.37
N GLN A 111 -38.21 32.20 10.50
CA GLN A 111 -38.23 33.64 10.81
C GLN A 111 -38.80 34.45 9.64
N ASP A 112 -38.49 34.07 8.40
CA ASP A 112 -39.03 34.70 7.19
C ASP A 112 -40.54 34.44 7.05
N ASP A 113 -40.99 33.20 7.27
CA ASP A 113 -42.41 32.82 7.29
C ASP A 113 -43.19 33.62 8.34
N LEU A 114 -42.63 33.76 9.56
CA LEU A 114 -43.25 34.54 10.63
C LEU A 114 -43.33 36.02 10.29
N LYS A 115 -42.31 36.56 9.62
CA LYS A 115 -42.31 37.96 9.17
C LYS A 115 -43.40 38.18 8.12
N GLN A 116 -43.50 37.28 7.15
CA GLN A 116 -44.54 37.35 6.12
C GLN A 116 -45.95 37.28 6.73
N GLN A 117 -46.17 36.42 7.72
CA GLN A 117 -47.45 36.38 8.45
C GLN A 117 -47.78 37.69 9.17
N MET A 118 -46.77 38.38 9.73
CA MET A 118 -46.96 39.68 10.39
C MET A 118 -47.32 40.77 9.38
N ASP A 119 -46.64 40.79 8.23
CA ASP A 119 -46.89 41.76 7.16
C ASP A 119 -48.31 41.58 6.58
N ASP A 120 -48.76 40.34 6.37
CA ASP A 120 -50.13 40.02 5.94
C ASP A 120 -51.18 40.52 6.95
N PHE A 121 -50.94 40.29 8.25
CA PHE A 121 -51.84 40.77 9.31
C PHE A 121 -51.91 42.29 9.37
N LEU A 122 -50.78 42.99 9.26
CA LEU A 122 -50.74 44.45 9.26
C LEU A 122 -51.51 45.01 8.05
N GLN A 123 -51.39 44.39 6.88
CA GLN A 123 -52.13 44.78 5.70
C GLN A 123 -53.65 44.60 5.90
N GLU A 124 -54.09 43.51 6.53
CA GLU A 124 -55.50 43.28 6.85
C GLU A 124 -56.04 44.30 7.87
N VAL A 125 -55.26 44.65 8.89
CA VAL A 125 -55.63 45.71 9.85
C VAL A 125 -55.72 47.07 9.16
N GLU A 126 -54.79 47.40 8.28
CA GLU A 126 -54.79 48.67 7.55
C GLU A 126 -55.99 48.78 6.60
N LEU A 127 -56.36 47.69 5.92
CA LEU A 127 -57.59 47.61 5.13
C LEU A 127 -58.84 47.81 6.01
N SER A 128 -58.91 47.16 7.18
CA SER A 128 -60.05 47.32 8.09
C SER A 128 -60.18 48.73 8.67
N VAL A 129 -59.06 49.39 8.99
CA VAL A 129 -59.07 50.79 9.44
C VAL A 129 -59.54 51.71 8.33
N GLN A 130 -59.06 51.47 7.10
CA GLN A 130 -59.49 52.25 5.93
C GLN A 130 -60.99 52.08 5.67
N ASP A 131 -61.52 50.86 5.77
CA ASP A 131 -62.96 50.59 5.64
C ASP A 131 -63.76 51.34 6.72
N VAL A 132 -63.35 51.29 7.99
CA VAL A 132 -64.00 52.02 9.09
C VAL A 132 -63.93 53.54 8.88
N ASP A 133 -62.82 54.06 8.37
CA ASP A 133 -62.66 55.49 8.09
C ASP A 133 -63.56 55.93 6.92
N THR A 134 -63.69 55.09 5.88
CA THR A 134 -64.66 55.33 4.80
C THR A 134 -66.09 55.30 5.30
N ASP A 135 -66.45 54.33 6.16
CA ASP A 135 -67.77 54.25 6.78
C ASP A 135 -68.06 55.50 7.64
N LEU A 136 -67.10 55.98 8.43
CA LEU A 136 -67.22 57.23 9.20
C LEU A 136 -67.40 58.47 8.31
N GLN A 137 -66.66 58.56 7.20
CA GLN A 137 -66.84 59.64 6.24
C GLN A 137 -68.23 59.60 5.60
N THR A 138 -68.76 58.42 5.25
CA THR A 138 -70.14 58.32 4.74
C THR A 138 -71.17 58.73 5.80
N LEU A 139 -71.00 58.34 7.07
CA LEU A 139 -71.89 58.74 8.16
C LEU A 139 -71.86 60.26 8.43
N SER A 140 -70.69 60.89 8.35
CA SER A 140 -70.57 62.35 8.47
C SER A 140 -71.30 63.09 7.35
N SER A 141 -71.22 62.58 6.11
CA SER A 141 -71.95 63.13 4.97
C SER A 141 -73.47 63.01 5.11
N VAL A 142 -73.97 61.95 5.76
CA VAL A 142 -75.39 61.77 6.08
C VAL A 142 -75.84 62.69 7.23
N SER A 143 -74.97 62.96 8.21
CA SER A 143 -75.24 63.88 9.32
C SER A 143 -75.36 65.35 8.87
N ASP A 144 -74.52 65.79 7.93
CA ASP A 144 -74.60 67.14 7.35
C ASP A 144 -75.91 67.36 6.59
N HIS A 145 -76.48 66.31 6.00
CA HIS A 145 -77.82 66.35 5.41
C HIS A 145 -78.95 66.30 6.44
N GLY A 146 -78.73 65.75 7.65
CA GLY A 146 -79.72 65.70 8.74
C GLY A 146 -79.88 67.03 9.51
N SER A 147 -78.82 67.85 9.60
CA SER A 147 -78.87 69.14 10.29
C SER A 147 -79.71 70.19 9.54
N ILE A 148 -79.89 70.04 8.22
CA ILE A 148 -80.68 70.94 7.39
C ILE A 148 -82.20 70.78 7.61
N ILE A 149 -82.67 69.67 8.22
CA ILE A 149 -84.11 69.39 8.37
C ILE A 149 -84.69 69.90 9.71
N ILE A 150 -83.88 70.24 10.71
CA ILE A 150 -84.37 70.68 12.05
C ILE A 150 -84.46 72.21 12.20
N THR A 151 -84.05 72.99 11.19
CA THR A 151 -84.16 74.46 11.18
C THR A 151 -85.01 74.95 9.99
N GLY A 152 -86.21 74.40 9.86
CA GLY A 152 -87.24 74.82 8.89
C GLY A 152 -88.57 75.11 9.58
#